data_AF-A0A2N9EC66-F1
#
_entry.id   AF-A0A2N9EC66-F1
#
_cell.length_a   1.000
_cell.length_b   1.000
_cell.length_c   1.000
_cell.angle_alpha   90.00
_cell.angle_beta   90.00
_cell.angle_gamma   90.00
#
_symmetry.space_group_name_H-M   'P 1'
#
loop_
_entity.id
_entity.type
_entity.pdbx_description
1 polymer ?
#
loop_
_entity_poly.entity_id
_entity_poly.type
_entity_poly.pdbx_seq_one_letter_code
_entity_poly.pdbx_strand_id
1 'polypeptide(L)'
;MAAIKVHGNLISTATNRVLSTLYEKELEFEFVLVDTRGGEHKKEPFLSLHPFGQIPAFEDGDLKRFESRAVDKYIAYKYADKGTQLICQDSKKMAVILVWMETKAQPWDPAASKLAWEAGNKAIAWHGYRHNKLWRKMKLSWLKFLMYVYEKRLAQSKY
;
A
#
# COMPACT_ATOMS: atom_id res chain seq x y z
N MET A 1 0.65 23.72 13.63
CA MET A 1 0.06 22.46 13.15
C MET A 1 1.04 21.36 13.49
N ALA A 2 0.58 20.23 14.02
CA ALA A 2 1.50 19.13 14.28
C ALA A 2 2.01 18.56 12.95
N ALA A 3 3.29 18.19 12.89
CA ALA A 3 3.92 17.72 11.67
C ALA A 3 3.50 16.27 11.36
N ILE A 4 3.06 16.02 10.12
CA ILE A 4 2.82 14.67 9.62
C ILE A 4 4.17 13.95 9.49
N LYS A 5 4.25 12.69 9.94
CA LYS A 5 5.44 11.85 9.76
C LYS A 5 5.10 10.50 9.14
N VAL A 6 5.96 10.02 8.26
CA VAL A 6 5.87 8.67 7.69
C VAL A 6 7.16 7.92 7.97
N HIS A 7 7.07 6.82 8.71
CA HIS A 7 8.19 5.96 9.07
C HIS A 7 8.22 4.76 8.13
N GLY A 8 9.24 4.66 7.28
CA GLY A 8 9.35 3.57 6.32
C GLY A 8 10.57 3.66 5.41
N ASN A 9 10.53 3.00 4.25
CA ASN A 9 11.55 3.15 3.22
C ASN A 9 10.92 3.10 1.82
N LEU A 10 11.61 3.67 0.84
CA LEU A 10 11.09 3.83 -0.53
C LEU A 10 11.03 2.51 -1.33
N ILE A 11 11.63 1.43 -0.81
CA ILE A 11 11.53 0.09 -1.40
C ILE A 11 10.18 -0.55 -1.06
N SER A 12 9.58 -0.18 0.07
CA SER A 12 8.29 -0.73 0.50
C SER A 12 7.13 -0.17 -0.30
N THR A 13 6.41 -1.05 -1.00
CA THR A 13 5.20 -0.70 -1.74
C THR A 13 4.07 -0.21 -0.84
N ALA A 14 4.03 -0.63 0.42
CA ALA A 14 3.06 -0.13 1.40
C ALA A 14 3.41 1.30 1.87
N THR A 15 4.70 1.62 2.00
CA THR A 15 5.15 2.99 2.29
C THR A 15 4.82 3.91 1.12
N ASN A 16 5.19 3.51 -0.11
CA ASN A 16 4.92 4.31 -1.31
C ASN A 16 3.43 4.60 -1.50
N ARG A 17 2.54 3.71 -1.06
CA ARG A 17 1.09 3.95 -1.10
C ARG A 17 0.68 5.17 -0.28
N VAL A 18 1.15 5.26 0.97
CA VAL A 18 0.89 6.41 1.85
C VAL A 18 1.50 7.68 1.27
N LEU A 19 2.73 7.58 0.76
CA LEU A 19 3.41 8.71 0.11
C LEU A 19 2.62 9.23 -1.10
N SER A 20 2.11 8.34 -1.96
CA SER A 20 1.27 8.73 -3.09
C SER A 20 0.03 9.50 -2.64
N THR A 21 -0.65 9.04 -1.57
CA THR A 21 -1.81 9.77 -1.03
C THR A 21 -1.41 11.13 -0.45
N LEU A 22 -0.27 11.25 0.25
CA LEU A 22 0.20 12.53 0.76
C LEU A 22 0.52 13.52 -0.37
N TYR A 23 1.17 13.06 -1.44
CA TYR A 23 1.46 13.89 -2.61
C TYR A 23 0.19 14.33 -3.34
N GLU A 24 -0.76 13.41 -3.57
CA GLU A 24 -2.06 13.73 -4.18
C GLU A 24 -2.84 14.75 -3.36
N LYS A 25 -2.65 14.77 -2.03
CA LYS A 25 -3.31 15.71 -1.12
C LYS A 25 -2.50 16.98 -0.88
N GLU A 26 -1.35 17.12 -1.54
CA GLU A 26 -0.45 18.28 -1.43
C GLU A 26 -0.06 18.59 0.03
N LEU A 27 0.14 17.54 0.83
CA LEU A 27 0.47 17.67 2.25
C LEU A 27 1.98 17.65 2.46
N GLU A 28 2.48 18.57 3.28
CA GLU A 28 3.85 18.53 3.77
C GLU A 28 3.98 17.46 4.85
N PHE A 29 5.07 16.69 4.80
CA PHE A 29 5.35 15.63 5.77
C PHE A 29 6.86 15.43 5.94
N GLU A 30 7.23 14.89 7.10
CA GLU A 30 8.57 14.38 7.37
C GLU A 30 8.65 12.90 7.00
N PHE A 31 9.64 12.52 6.18
CA PHE A 31 9.92 11.13 5.90
C PHE A 31 11.02 10.61 6.83
N VAL A 32 10.68 9.69 7.71
CA VAL A 32 11.61 9.05 8.65
C VAL A 32 12.02 7.69 8.08
N LEU A 33 13.27 7.59 7.64
CA LEU A 33 13.81 6.36 7.08
C LEU A 33 13.90 5.28 8.17
N VAL A 34 13.40 4.07 7.86
CA VAL A 34 13.49 2.89 8.72
C VAL A 34 14.32 1.82 8.03
N ASP A 35 15.41 1.41 8.66
CA ASP A 35 16.29 0.34 8.17
C ASP A 35 15.67 -1.05 8.42
N THR A 36 14.91 -1.52 7.44
CA THR A 36 14.34 -2.87 7.50
C THR A 36 15.38 -3.97 7.30
N ARG A 37 16.55 -3.69 6.72
CA ARG A 37 17.63 -4.68 6.55
C ARG A 37 18.38 -4.90 7.86
N GLY A 38 18.67 -3.82 8.59
CA GLY A 38 19.23 -3.85 9.95
C GLY A 38 18.22 -4.26 11.03
N GLY A 39 16.95 -4.46 10.67
CA GLY A 39 15.91 -4.96 11.57
C GLY A 39 15.32 -3.89 12.50
N GLU A 40 15.47 -2.60 12.20
CA GLU A 40 14.98 -1.49 13.03
C GLU A 40 13.47 -1.58 13.26
N HIS A 41 12.70 -1.90 12.20
CA HIS A 41 11.26 -2.15 12.26
C HIS A 41 10.82 -3.26 13.24
N LYS A 42 11.75 -4.04 13.81
CA LYS A 42 11.48 -5.11 14.79
C LYS A 42 11.92 -4.75 16.21
N LYS A 43 12.34 -3.51 16.45
CA LYS A 43 12.89 -3.06 17.73
C LYS A 43 12.14 -1.81 18.20
N GLU A 44 12.26 -1.50 19.48
CA GLU A 44 11.88 -0.18 19.98
C GLU A 44 12.84 0.89 19.42
N PRO A 45 12.37 2.14 19.23
CA PRO A 45 11.02 2.64 19.54
C PRO A 45 9.97 2.33 18.44
N PHE A 46 10.36 1.66 17.35
CA PHE A 46 9.46 1.48 16.21
C PHE A 46 8.26 0.55 16.53
N LEU A 47 8.45 -0.47 17.36
CA LEU A 47 7.35 -1.35 17.78
C LEU A 47 6.23 -0.59 18.52
N SER A 48 6.56 0.48 19.23
CA SER A 48 5.58 1.40 19.82
C SER A 48 4.73 2.14 18.77
N LEU A 49 5.21 2.28 17.53
CA LEU A 49 4.46 2.86 16.40
C LEU A 49 3.70 1.80 15.60
N HIS A 50 4.28 0.61 15.43
CA HIS A 50 3.70 -0.50 14.69
C HIS A 50 3.96 -1.83 15.42
N PRO A 51 2.98 -2.38 16.16
CA PRO A 51 3.19 -3.53 17.04
C PRO A 51 3.55 -4.83 16.30
N PHE A 52 3.16 -4.98 15.04
CA PHE A 52 3.55 -6.11 14.18
C PHE A 52 4.97 -5.98 13.57
N GLY A 53 5.64 -4.85 13.83
CA GLY A 53 6.94 -4.54 13.28
C GLY A 53 6.96 -4.58 11.76
N GLN A 54 6.04 -3.89 11.11
CA GLN A 54 5.99 -3.72 9.66
C GLN A 54 6.04 -2.22 9.33
N ILE A 55 6.31 -1.88 8.08
CA ILE A 55 6.28 -0.49 7.60
C ILE A 55 5.18 -0.31 6.55
N PRO A 56 4.55 0.86 6.45
CA PRO A 56 4.86 2.10 7.18
C PRO A 56 4.16 2.22 8.54
N ALA A 57 4.71 3.08 9.41
CA ALA A 57 3.95 3.76 10.47
C ALA A 57 3.73 5.23 10.09
N PHE A 58 2.66 5.82 10.62
CA PHE A 58 2.21 7.17 10.31
C PHE A 58 1.88 7.93 11.58
N GLU A 59 2.31 9.19 11.64
CA GLU A 59 1.98 10.12 12.72
C GLU A 59 1.35 11.40 12.18
N ASP A 60 0.35 11.92 12.88
CA ASP A 60 -0.25 13.24 12.67
C ASP A 60 -0.57 13.85 14.04
N GLY A 61 0.41 14.59 14.58
CA GLY A 61 0.42 14.99 15.99
C GLY A 61 0.38 13.80 16.93
N ASP A 62 -0.58 13.78 17.84
CA ASP A 62 -0.72 12.70 18.82
C ASP A 62 -1.29 11.40 18.21
N LEU A 63 -1.75 11.46 16.96
CA LEU A 63 -2.33 10.32 16.26
C LEU A 63 -1.22 9.43 15.69
N LYS A 64 -1.13 8.19 16.17
CA LYS A 64 -0.24 7.15 15.62
C LYS A 64 -1.06 6.07 14.92
N ARG A 65 -0.78 5.79 13.66
CA ARG A 65 -1.48 4.78 12.87
C ARG A 65 -0.51 3.91 12.09
N PHE A 66 -0.94 2.69 11.82
CA PHE A 66 -0.30 1.77 10.90
C PHE A 66 -1.39 1.15 10.01
N GLU A 67 -1.02 0.20 9.15
CA GLU A 67 -1.84 -0.25 8.01
C GLU A 67 -2.01 0.81 6.93
N SER A 68 -1.14 0.79 5.92
CA SER A 68 -1.10 1.77 4.81
C SER A 68 -2.49 2.13 4.23
N ARG A 69 -3.38 1.15 3.98
CA ARG A 69 -4.72 1.44 3.42
C ARG A 69 -5.63 2.17 4.41
N ALA A 70 -5.47 1.93 5.71
CA ALA A 70 -6.21 2.65 6.75
C ALA A 70 -5.68 4.08 6.88
N VAL A 71 -4.36 4.26 6.77
CA VAL A 71 -3.69 5.57 6.71
C VAL A 71 -4.15 6.36 5.49
N ASP A 72 -4.18 5.77 4.29
CA ASP A 72 -4.66 6.44 3.07
C ASP A 72 -6.10 6.96 3.26
N LYS A 73 -6.98 6.12 3.83
CA LYS A 73 -8.37 6.50 4.14
C LYS A 73 -8.40 7.65 5.13
N TYR A 74 -7.62 7.58 6.23
CA TYR A 74 -7.53 8.66 7.20
C TYR A 74 -7.14 9.98 6.52
N ILE A 75 -6.06 9.99 5.73
CA ILE A 75 -5.59 11.18 5.04
C ILE A 75 -6.66 11.73 4.08
N ALA A 76 -7.28 10.84 3.29
CA ALA A 76 -8.31 11.22 2.32
C ALA A 76 -9.54 11.86 2.98
N TYR A 77 -9.97 11.37 4.14
CA TYR A 77 -11.10 11.93 4.89
C TYR A 77 -10.72 13.18 5.69
N LYS A 78 -9.59 13.14 6.43
CA LYS A 78 -9.17 14.24 7.31
C LYS A 78 -8.86 15.52 6.53
N TYR A 79 -8.24 15.37 5.37
CA TYR A 79 -7.82 16.48 4.52
C TYR A 79 -8.67 16.54 3.24
N ALA A 80 -9.97 16.24 3.33
CA ALA A 80 -10.86 16.18 2.17
C ALA A 80 -10.92 17.48 1.34
N ASP A 81 -10.54 18.61 1.94
CA ASP A 81 -10.48 19.95 1.38
C ASP A 81 -9.13 20.31 0.70
N LYS A 82 -8.12 19.43 0.76
CA LYS A 82 -6.77 19.64 0.19
C LYS A 82 -6.52 18.79 -1.06
N GLY A 83 -5.74 19.31 -2.02
CA GLY A 83 -5.31 18.58 -3.22
C GLY A 83 -6.43 17.81 -3.95
N THR A 84 -6.09 16.65 -4.50
CA THR A 84 -7.01 15.79 -5.25
C THR A 84 -8.13 15.26 -4.37
N GLN A 85 -9.36 15.28 -4.91
CA GLN A 85 -10.52 14.70 -4.23
C GLN A 85 -10.52 13.17 -4.36
N LEU A 86 -10.08 12.48 -3.31
CA LEU A 86 -9.96 11.02 -3.26
C LEU A 86 -11.19 10.32 -2.66
N ILE A 87 -12.12 11.09 -2.07
CA ILE A 87 -13.41 10.57 -1.57
C ILE A 87 -14.57 11.19 -2.34
N CYS A 88 -15.60 10.41 -2.58
CA CYS A 88 -16.85 10.89 -3.14
C CYS A 88 -17.89 11.05 -2.02
N GLN A 89 -18.69 12.12 -2.05
CA GLN A 89 -19.78 12.27 -1.07
C GLN A 89 -21.04 11.49 -1.48
N ASP A 90 -21.15 11.11 -2.75
CA ASP A 90 -22.24 10.26 -3.24
C ASP A 90 -22.01 8.81 -2.79
N SER A 91 -22.97 8.28 -2.03
CA SER A 91 -22.88 6.95 -1.43
C SER A 91 -22.82 5.83 -2.47
N LYS A 92 -23.49 5.98 -3.62
CA LYS A 92 -23.48 4.98 -4.69
C LYS A 92 -22.12 4.93 -5.39
N LYS A 93 -21.53 6.09 -5.68
CA LYS A 93 -20.18 6.19 -6.23
C LYS A 93 -19.13 5.71 -5.24
N MET A 94 -19.29 6.00 -3.94
CA MET A 94 -18.41 5.44 -2.91
C MET A 94 -18.52 3.93 -2.79
N ALA A 95 -19.72 3.35 -2.91
CA ALA A 95 -19.87 1.90 -2.94
C ALA A 95 -19.05 1.28 -4.08
N VAL A 96 -19.06 1.90 -5.27
CA VAL A 96 -18.22 1.46 -6.40
C VAL A 96 -16.73 1.57 -6.06
N ILE A 97 -16.28 2.69 -5.50
CA ILE A 97 -14.87 2.89 -5.09
C ILE A 97 -14.45 1.82 -4.08
N LEU A 98 -15.27 1.56 -3.06
CA LEU A 98 -14.99 0.56 -2.03
C LEU A 98 -14.88 -0.85 -2.60
N VAL A 99 -15.75 -1.23 -3.55
CA VAL A 99 -15.64 -2.52 -4.24
C VAL A 99 -14.29 -2.67 -4.95
N TRP A 100 -13.82 -1.63 -5.64
CA TRP A 100 -12.52 -1.70 -6.33
C TRP A 100 -11.33 -1.61 -5.38
N MET A 101 -11.46 -0.90 -4.24
CA MET A 101 -10.47 -0.93 -3.17
C MET A 101 -10.31 -2.33 -2.56
N GLU A 102 -11.43 -3.01 -2.27
CA GLU A 102 -11.41 -4.36 -1.72
C GLU A 102 -11.00 -5.40 -2.78
N THR A 103 -11.38 -5.21 -4.05
CA THR A 103 -10.85 -6.02 -5.17
C THR A 103 -9.34 -5.89 -5.30
N LYS A 104 -8.79 -4.69 -5.08
CA LYS A 104 -7.35 -4.51 -5.03
C LYS A 104 -6.71 -5.14 -3.78
N ALA A 105 -7.38 -5.10 -2.63
CA ALA A 105 -6.85 -5.59 -1.37
C ALA A 105 -6.89 -7.12 -1.24
N GLN A 106 -8.00 -7.75 -1.62
CA GLN A 106 -8.28 -9.15 -1.31
C GLN A 106 -7.83 -10.11 -2.42
N PRO A 107 -8.31 -10.03 -3.68
CA PRO A 107 -7.87 -10.95 -4.72
C PRO A 107 -6.58 -10.53 -5.44
N TRP A 108 -6.29 -9.23 -5.58
CA TRP A 108 -5.12 -8.75 -6.34
C TRP A 108 -3.82 -8.77 -5.52
N ASP A 109 -3.76 -8.02 -4.41
CA ASP A 109 -2.52 -7.82 -3.63
C ASP A 109 -1.84 -9.15 -3.24
N PRO A 110 -2.54 -10.17 -2.70
CA PRO A 110 -1.87 -11.40 -2.28
C PRO A 110 -1.23 -12.18 -3.43
N ALA A 111 -1.78 -12.08 -4.64
CA ALA A 111 -1.19 -12.69 -5.83
C ALA A 111 -0.04 -11.84 -6.39
N ALA A 112 -0.25 -10.53 -6.53
CA ALA A 112 0.72 -9.61 -7.11
C ALA A 112 1.95 -9.43 -6.21
N SER A 113 1.76 -9.12 -4.92
CA SER A 113 2.85 -8.90 -3.97
C SER A 113 3.72 -10.15 -3.80
N LYS A 114 3.11 -11.33 -3.80
CA LYS A 114 3.87 -12.58 -3.70
C LYS A 114 4.68 -12.85 -4.96
N LEU A 115 4.13 -12.58 -6.16
CA LEU A 115 4.90 -12.69 -7.41
C LEU A 115 6.05 -11.68 -7.46
N ALA A 116 5.82 -10.43 -7.05
CA ALA A 116 6.86 -9.41 -6.97
C ALA A 116 7.98 -9.80 -5.99
N TRP A 117 7.62 -10.33 -4.82
CA TRP A 117 8.59 -10.83 -3.83
C TRP A 117 9.44 -11.98 -4.37
N GLU A 118 8.82 -12.95 -5.03
CA GLU A 118 9.51 -14.12 -5.57
C GLU A 118 10.40 -13.74 -6.76
N ALA A 119 9.92 -12.92 -7.70
CA ALA A 119 10.65 -12.56 -8.92
C ALA A 119 11.74 -11.49 -8.69
N GLY A 120 11.52 -10.57 -7.76
CA GLY A 120 12.47 -9.50 -7.43
C GLY A 120 13.33 -9.86 -6.23
N ASN A 121 12.80 -9.66 -5.03
CA ASN A 121 13.58 -9.67 -3.78
C ASN A 121 14.29 -10.99 -3.52
N LYS A 122 13.65 -12.14 -3.77
CA LYS A 122 14.32 -13.44 -3.61
C LYS A 122 15.37 -13.71 -4.69
N ALA A 123 15.10 -13.34 -5.93
CA ALA A 123 16.06 -13.54 -7.02
C ALA A 123 17.34 -12.69 -6.82
N ILE A 124 17.19 -11.48 -6.27
CA ILE A 124 18.30 -10.58 -5.96
C ILE A 124 19.04 -11.03 -4.70
N ALA A 125 18.32 -11.39 -3.63
CA ALA A 125 18.93 -11.72 -2.35
C ALA A 125 19.59 -13.11 -2.36
N TRP A 126 18.98 -14.10 -3.01
CA TRP A 126 19.38 -15.51 -2.89
C TRP A 126 19.80 -16.06 -4.24
N HIS A 127 21.10 -15.98 -4.51
CA HIS A 127 21.72 -16.55 -5.71
C HIS A 127 21.44 -18.06 -5.77
N GLY A 128 20.73 -18.51 -6.81
CA GLY A 128 20.38 -19.93 -7.01
C GLY A 128 18.97 -20.34 -6.58
N TYR A 129 18.14 -19.42 -6.08
CA TYR A 129 16.74 -19.74 -5.76
C TYR A 129 15.94 -20.14 -7.02
N ARG A 130 15.41 -21.36 -7.02
CA ARG A 130 14.54 -21.87 -8.10
C ARG A 130 13.07 -21.68 -7.71
N HIS A 131 12.34 -20.93 -8.53
CA HIS A 131 10.90 -20.71 -8.29
C HIS A 131 10.12 -22.02 -8.34
N ASN A 132 9.13 -22.17 -7.45
CA ASN A 132 8.11 -23.19 -7.58
C ASN A 132 7.27 -22.91 -8.85
N LYS A 133 7.49 -23.71 -9.90
CA LYS A 133 6.87 -23.54 -11.22
C LYS A 133 5.34 -23.68 -11.18
N LEU A 134 4.81 -24.61 -10.38
CA LEU A 134 3.37 -24.87 -10.30
C LEU A 134 2.64 -23.71 -9.63
N TRP A 135 3.13 -23.28 -8.46
CA TRP A 135 2.58 -22.15 -7.74
C TRP A 135 2.64 -20.85 -8.59
N ARG A 136 3.76 -20.61 -9.27
CA ARG A 136 3.92 -19.43 -10.14
C ARG A 136 2.91 -19.45 -11.28
N LYS A 137 2.70 -20.61 -11.92
CA LYS A 137 1.69 -20.79 -12.97
C LYS A 137 0.28 -20.48 -12.44
N MET A 138 -0.08 -20.98 -11.25
CA MET A 138 -1.38 -20.72 -10.62
C MET A 138 -1.60 -19.22 -10.37
N LYS A 139 -0.63 -18.53 -9.75
CA LYS A 139 -0.77 -17.09 -9.48
C LYS A 139 -0.79 -16.24 -10.74
N LEU A 140 0.01 -16.57 -11.75
CA LEU A 140 -0.04 -15.89 -13.04
C LEU A 140 -1.39 -16.11 -13.74
N SER A 141 -1.95 -17.32 -13.70
CA SER A 141 -3.27 -17.58 -14.27
C SER A 141 -4.36 -16.77 -13.56
N TRP A 142 -4.28 -16.68 -12.23
CA TRP A 142 -5.22 -15.88 -11.45
C TRP A 142 -5.09 -14.39 -11.78
N LEU A 143 -3.87 -13.85 -11.86
CA LEU A 143 -3.65 -12.47 -12.26
C LEU A 143 -4.14 -12.19 -13.69
N LYS A 144 -3.93 -13.11 -14.64
CA LYS A 144 -4.47 -12.96 -16.00
C LYS A 144 -6.00 -12.87 -16.00
N PHE A 145 -6.66 -13.69 -15.19
CA PHE A 145 -8.11 -13.61 -15.02
C PHE A 145 -8.53 -12.26 -14.41
N LEU A 146 -7.86 -11.80 -13.36
CA LEU A 146 -8.13 -10.48 -12.79
C LEU A 146 -7.91 -9.37 -13.83
N MET A 147 -6.78 -9.37 -14.55
CA MET A 147 -6.50 -8.38 -15.59
C MET A 147 -7.58 -8.37 -16.68
N TYR A 148 -8.12 -9.53 -17.07
CA TYR A 148 -9.26 -9.60 -17.99
C TYR A 148 -10.52 -8.93 -17.42
N VAL A 149 -10.81 -9.11 -16.14
CA VAL A 149 -11.92 -8.41 -15.46
C VAL A 149 -11.68 -6.89 -15.44
N TYR A 150 -10.45 -6.46 -15.15
CA TYR A 150 -10.07 -5.04 -15.17
C TYR A 150 -10.19 -4.45 -16.59
N GLU A 151 -9.75 -5.16 -17.63
CA GLU A 151 -9.85 -4.72 -19.03
C GLU A 151 -11.31 -4.45 -19.41
N LYS A 152 -12.22 -5.37 -19.08
CA LYS A 152 -13.66 -5.18 -19.31
C LYS A 152 -14.23 -4.00 -18.55
N ARG A 153 -13.78 -3.79 -17.31
CA ARG A 153 -14.20 -2.63 -16.51
C ARG A 153 -13.73 -1.32 -17.15
N LEU A 154 -12.45 -1.25 -17.52
CA LEU A 154 -11.82 -0.05 -18.06
C LEU A 154 -12.32 0.29 -19.48
N ALA A 155 -12.85 -0.69 -20.21
CA ALA A 155 -13.57 -0.42 -21.47
C ALA A 155 -14.89 0.36 -21.25
N GLN A 156 -15.48 0.29 -20.05
CA GLN A 156 -16.75 0.94 -19.72
C GLN A 156 -16.59 2.18 -18.82
N SER A 157 -15.41 2.34 -18.20
CA SER A 157 -15.14 3.42 -17.26
C SER A 157 -13.69 3.84 -17.38
N LYS A 158 -13.42 5.16 -17.37
CA LYS A 158 -12.06 5.69 -17.47
C LYS A 158 -11.14 5.20 -16.33
N TYR A 159 -11.71 4.85 -15.17
CA TYR A 159 -11.02 4.39 -13.96
C TYR A 159 -11.67 3.14 -13.37
#